data_AF-A0A7S3KR82-F1
#
_entry.id   AF-A0A7S3KR82-F1
#
_cell.length_a   1.000
_cell.length_b   1.000
_cell.length_c   1.000
_cell.angle_alpha   90.00
_cell.angle_beta   90.00
_cell.angle_gamma   90.00
#
_symmetry.space_group_name_H-M   'P 1'
#
loop_
_entity.id
_entity.type
_entity.pdbx_description
1 polymer ?
#
loop_
_entity_poly.entity_id
_entity_poly.type
_entity_poly.pdbx_seq_one_letter_code
_entity_poly.pdbx_strand_id
1 'polypeptide(L)'
;YAKVSRHGLIPNLHDRGHNTRFNARDATWLFLQSIKDYVQNSTEGVAFLSQKFTRTFHSDIQSEHNEASDDDKPEKECTIAELIQEILQKHAQGINFREWNAGSAIDEHMKYEGFNIHIELDLTTGLITGGNPHNCGTWM
;
A
#
# COMPACT_ATOMS: atom_id res chain seq x y z
N TYR A 1 -7.20 5.86 -4.38
CA TYR A 1 -6.15 5.44 -3.43
C TYR A 1 -6.60 4.32 -2.50
N ALA A 2 -7.57 4.50 -1.59
CA ALA A 2 -7.98 3.42 -0.65
C ALA A 2 -8.28 2.06 -1.33
N LYS A 3 -9.06 2.08 -2.42
CA LYS A 3 -9.43 0.86 -3.19
C LYS A 3 -8.23 0.04 -3.69
N VAL A 4 -7.11 0.71 -3.93
CA VAL A 4 -5.91 0.11 -4.55
C VAL A 4 -4.78 -0.08 -3.55
N SER A 5 -5.04 0.02 -2.23
CA SER A 5 -4.02 -0.30 -1.22
C SER A 5 -3.62 -1.78 -1.32
N ARG A 6 -2.33 -2.08 -1.18
CA ARG A 6 -1.79 -3.46 -1.16
C ARG A 6 -0.52 -3.49 -0.32
N HIS A 7 -0.15 -4.64 0.22
CA HIS A 7 1.03 -4.82 1.07
C HIS A 7 1.04 -3.96 2.35
N GLY A 8 -0.10 -3.35 2.72
CA GLY A 8 -0.15 -2.34 3.78
C GLY A 8 0.38 -0.97 3.34
N LEU A 9 0.44 -0.72 2.03
CA LEU A 9 0.95 0.49 1.42
C LEU A 9 -0.06 1.15 0.48
N ILE A 10 0.15 2.44 0.24
CA ILE A 10 -0.52 3.22 -0.80
C ILE A 10 0.45 3.40 -1.97
N PRO A 11 0.02 3.16 -3.23
CA PRO A 11 0.92 3.20 -4.37
C PRO A 11 1.34 4.64 -4.71
N ASN A 12 2.51 4.76 -5.33
CA ASN A 12 2.97 6.01 -5.94
C ASN A 12 2.30 6.24 -7.30
N LEU A 13 2.52 5.29 -8.23
CA LEU A 13 1.91 5.31 -9.55
C LEU A 13 0.57 4.61 -9.47
N HIS A 14 -0.51 5.33 -9.80
CA HIS A 14 -1.87 4.81 -9.65
C HIS A 14 -2.37 4.04 -10.89
N ASP A 15 -1.96 4.43 -12.10
CA ASP A 15 -2.42 3.85 -13.39
C ASP A 15 -3.91 3.48 -13.44
N ARG A 16 -4.79 4.40 -13.02
CA ARG A 16 -6.25 4.20 -12.90
C ARG A 16 -6.68 2.97 -12.08
N GLY A 17 -5.77 2.38 -11.31
CA GLY A 17 -5.98 1.22 -10.45
C GLY A 17 -5.61 -0.12 -11.07
N HIS A 18 -5.09 -0.16 -12.31
CA HIS A 18 -4.77 -1.42 -12.99
C HIS A 18 -3.33 -1.87 -12.75
N ASN A 19 -2.34 -0.99 -12.98
CA ASN A 19 -0.92 -1.30 -12.77
C ASN A 19 -0.28 -0.39 -11.72
N THR A 20 -0.83 -0.45 -10.51
CA THR A 20 -0.32 0.38 -9.41
C THR A 20 1.06 -0.06 -8.97
N ARG A 21 2.00 0.88 -8.82
CA ARG A 21 3.38 0.60 -8.38
C ARG A 21 3.58 1.00 -6.92
N PHE A 22 4.09 0.06 -6.12
CA PHE A 22 4.29 0.19 -4.68
C PHE A 22 5.76 0.42 -4.32
N ASN A 23 6.36 1.42 -4.94
CA ASN A 23 7.74 1.84 -4.70
C ASN A 23 7.85 3.08 -3.79
N ALA A 24 6.77 3.49 -3.13
CA ALA A 24 6.75 4.60 -2.17
C ALA A 24 6.41 4.11 -0.76
N ARG A 25 7.30 4.40 0.20
CA ARG A 25 7.12 4.12 1.63
C ARG A 25 6.46 5.30 2.36
N ASP A 26 6.66 6.51 1.87
CA ASP A 26 6.13 7.75 2.44
C ASP A 26 4.66 8.00 2.11
N ALA A 27 4.22 7.63 0.91
CA ALA A 27 2.86 7.84 0.40
C ALA A 27 1.77 7.33 1.37
N THR A 28 2.01 6.19 2.01
CA THR A 28 1.10 5.60 2.99
C THR A 28 0.88 6.53 4.19
N TRP A 29 1.94 7.13 4.72
CA TRP A 29 1.86 8.01 5.88
C TRP A 29 1.23 9.36 5.53
N LEU A 30 1.56 9.91 4.36
CA LEU A 30 0.91 11.11 3.84
C LEU A 30 -0.59 10.87 3.60
N PHE A 31 -0.96 9.68 3.11
CA PHE A 31 -2.36 9.29 2.97
C PHE A 31 -3.08 9.21 4.33
N LEU A 32 -2.49 8.55 5.33
CA LEU A 32 -3.07 8.51 6.69
C LEU A 32 -3.20 9.90 7.32
N GLN A 33 -2.20 10.76 7.12
CA GLN A 33 -2.25 12.15 7.57
C GLN A 33 -3.39 12.91 6.87
N SER A 34 -3.58 12.71 5.56
CA SER A 34 -4.69 13.32 4.82
C SER A 34 -6.07 12.88 5.32
N ILE A 35 -6.23 11.62 5.76
CA ILE A 35 -7.48 11.15 6.38
C ILE A 35 -7.70 11.85 7.72
N LYS A 36 -6.66 11.96 8.55
CA LYS A 36 -6.74 12.69 9.81
C LYS A 36 -7.16 14.14 9.58
N ASP A 37 -6.53 14.81 8.61
CA ASP A 37 -6.86 16.20 8.26
C ASP A 37 -8.30 16.31 7.74
N TYR A 38 -8.76 15.36 6.91
CA TYR A 38 -10.14 15.32 6.44
C TYR A 38 -11.12 15.20 7.61
N VAL A 39 -10.91 14.25 8.51
CA VAL A 39 -11.76 14.02 9.70
C VAL A 39 -11.80 15.26 10.61
N GLN A 40 -10.73 16.04 10.69
CA GLN A 40 -10.68 17.24 11.53
C GLN A 40 -11.32 18.47 10.89
N ASN A 41 -11.31 18.58 9.56
CA ASN A 41 -11.69 19.79 8.85
C ASN A 41 -12.98 19.67 8.04
N SER A 42 -13.49 18.45 7.78
CA SER A 42 -14.74 18.24 7.06
C SER A 42 -15.96 18.25 7.99
N THR A 43 -17.14 18.47 7.42
CA THR A 43 -18.42 18.38 8.16
C THR A 43 -18.83 16.93 8.46
N GLU A 44 -18.32 15.96 7.69
CA GLU A 44 -18.57 14.53 7.90
C GLU A 44 -17.81 14.02 9.15
N GLY A 45 -16.63 14.59 9.41
CA GLY A 45 -15.86 14.30 10.61
C GLY A 45 -15.53 12.82 10.76
N VAL A 46 -15.68 12.30 11.99
CA VAL A 46 -15.37 10.89 12.32
C VAL A 46 -16.25 9.89 11.56
N ALA A 47 -17.44 10.29 11.11
CA ALA A 47 -18.34 9.41 10.36
C ALA A 47 -17.70 8.89 9.05
N PHE A 48 -16.77 9.67 8.48
CA PHE A 48 -16.00 9.28 7.30
C PHE A 48 -15.25 7.96 7.50
N LEU A 49 -14.83 7.63 8.73
CA LEU A 49 -14.12 6.38 9.02
C LEU A 49 -14.98 5.14 8.75
N SER A 50 -16.31 5.27 8.78
CA SER A 50 -17.26 4.20 8.46
C SER A 50 -17.58 4.10 6.97
N GLN A 51 -17.06 5.01 6.13
CA GLN A 51 -17.28 4.97 4.68
C GLN A 51 -16.72 3.67 4.10
N LYS A 52 -17.57 2.95 3.36
CA LYS A 52 -17.25 1.67 2.72
C LYS A 52 -16.70 1.88 1.32
N PHE A 53 -15.82 0.98 0.91
CA PHE A 53 -15.30 0.88 -0.45
C PHE A 53 -14.95 -0.57 -0.80
N THR A 54 -15.06 -0.90 -2.08
CA THR A 54 -14.62 -2.20 -2.61
C THR A 54 -13.15 -2.14 -3.00
N ARG A 55 -12.37 -3.14 -2.57
CA ARG A 55 -10.97 -3.28 -2.95
C ARG A 55 -10.82 -3.77 -4.38
N THR A 56 -9.80 -3.25 -5.07
CA THR A 56 -9.40 -3.69 -6.41
C THR A 56 -8.51 -4.94 -6.32
N PHE A 57 -7.67 -5.04 -5.29
CA PHE A 57 -6.77 -6.18 -5.09
C PHE A 57 -7.28 -7.10 -3.99
N HIS A 58 -7.30 -8.41 -4.27
CA HIS A 58 -7.78 -9.45 -3.37
C HIS A 58 -6.64 -10.21 -2.69
N SER A 59 -5.43 -10.17 -3.24
CA SER A 59 -4.22 -10.74 -2.66
C SER A 59 -3.03 -9.78 -2.83
N ASP A 60 -2.08 -9.90 -1.90
CA ASP A 60 -0.75 -9.29 -2.00
C ASP A 60 0.17 -10.10 -2.95
N ILE A 61 -0.18 -11.36 -3.23
CA ILE A 61 0.61 -12.26 -4.07
C ILE A 61 0.12 -12.15 -5.53
N GLN A 62 1.06 -11.86 -6.44
CA GLN A 62 0.73 -11.59 -7.84
C GLN A 62 0.09 -12.79 -8.56
N SER A 63 0.60 -14.00 -8.35
CA SER A 63 0.05 -15.21 -8.98
C SER A 63 -1.40 -15.45 -8.54
N GLU A 64 -1.70 -15.33 -7.25
CA GLU A 64 -3.06 -15.48 -6.72
C GLU A 64 -4.02 -14.44 -7.30
N HIS A 65 -3.55 -13.20 -7.50
CA HIS A 65 -4.36 -12.16 -8.13
C HIS A 65 -4.63 -12.44 -9.62
N ASN A 66 -3.65 -12.98 -10.34
CA ASN A 66 -3.74 -13.27 -11.77
C ASN A 66 -4.52 -14.55 -12.08
N GLU A 67 -4.48 -15.55 -11.20
CA GLU A 67 -5.18 -16.83 -11.37
C GLU A 67 -6.69 -16.72 -11.17
N ALA A 68 -7.14 -15.77 -10.36
CA ALA A 68 -8.56 -15.53 -10.17
C ALA A 68 -9.17 -14.87 -11.43
N SER A 69 -10.20 -15.51 -12.00
CA SER A 69 -11.02 -14.89 -13.04
C SER A 69 -11.74 -13.67 -12.45
N ASP A 70 -11.96 -12.62 -13.24
CA ASP A 70 -12.63 -11.41 -12.74
C ASP A 70 -14.06 -11.67 -12.25
N ASP A 71 -14.73 -12.71 -12.79
CA ASP A 71 -16.07 -13.13 -12.37
C ASP A 71 -16.07 -13.92 -11.05
N ASP A 72 -14.94 -14.56 -10.67
CA ASP A 72 -14.82 -15.36 -9.45
C ASP A 72 -14.25 -14.59 -8.24
N LYS A 73 -13.82 -13.33 -8.43
CA LYS A 73 -13.24 -12.53 -7.35
C LYS A 73 -14.34 -12.02 -6.41
N PRO A 74 -14.44 -12.50 -5.16
CA PRO A 74 -15.46 -12.01 -4.24
C PRO A 74 -15.19 -10.54 -3.92
N GLU A 75 -16.23 -9.71 -4.00
CA GLU A 75 -16.12 -8.31 -3.60
C GLU A 75 -15.64 -8.21 -2.15
N LYS A 76 -14.47 -7.60 -1.96
CA LYS A 76 -13.91 -7.35 -0.64
C LYS A 76 -14.24 -5.91 -0.24
N GLU A 77 -15.39 -5.75 0.42
CA GLU A 77 -15.78 -4.48 1.03
C GLU A 77 -14.92 -4.22 2.28
N CYS A 78 -14.51 -2.97 2.46
CA CYS A 78 -13.71 -2.52 3.58
C CYS A 78 -14.13 -1.09 3.95
N THR A 79 -14.01 -0.74 5.23
CA THR A 79 -14.16 0.62 5.73
C THR A 79 -12.83 1.36 5.78
N ILE A 80 -12.87 2.69 5.81
CA ILE A 80 -11.66 3.50 6.02
C ILE A 80 -10.97 3.13 7.35
N ALA A 81 -11.74 2.90 8.42
CA ALA A 81 -11.20 2.46 9.71
C ALA A 81 -10.42 1.14 9.63
N GLU A 82 -10.98 0.13 8.95
CA GLU A 82 -10.33 -1.17 8.75
C GLU A 82 -9.06 -1.04 7.91
N LEU A 83 -9.05 -0.18 6.88
CA LEU A 83 -7.85 0.09 6.10
C LEU A 83 -6.73 0.70 6.94
N ILE A 84 -7.04 1.67 7.80
CA ILE A 84 -6.06 2.28 8.71
C ILE A 84 -5.46 1.20 9.61
N GLN A 85 -6.31 0.36 10.20
CA GLN A 85 -5.85 -0.72 11.08
C GLN A 85 -4.98 -1.74 10.32
N GLU A 86 -5.36 -2.11 9.10
CA GLU A 86 -4.56 -3.01 8.26
C GLU A 86 -3.17 -2.45 7.97
N ILE A 87 -3.08 -1.16 7.61
CA ILE A 87 -1.80 -0.48 7.35
C ILE A 87 -0.91 -0.53 8.59
N LEU A 88 -1.43 -0.12 9.74
CA LEU A 88 -0.69 -0.12 11.00
C LEU A 88 -0.26 -1.54 11.41
N GLN A 89 -1.15 -2.52 11.26
CA GLN A 89 -0.89 -3.92 11.63
C GLN A 89 0.18 -4.55 10.73
N LYS A 90 0.14 -4.31 9.42
CA LYS A 90 1.15 -4.82 8.48
C LYS A 90 2.51 -4.18 8.72
N HIS A 91 2.57 -2.87 9.01
CA HIS A 91 3.82 -2.24 9.41
C HIS A 91 4.39 -2.81 10.71
N ALA A 92 3.54 -3.07 11.71
CA ALA A 92 3.97 -3.69 12.96
C ALA A 92 4.46 -5.15 12.79
N GLN A 93 3.89 -5.89 11.83
CA GLN A 93 4.30 -7.27 11.50
C GLN A 93 5.53 -7.34 10.59
N GLY A 94 5.91 -6.22 9.97
CA GLY A 94 6.92 -6.17 8.93
C GLY A 94 6.35 -6.47 7.54
N ILE A 95 6.88 -5.78 6.54
CA ILE A 95 6.47 -5.90 5.13
C ILE A 95 7.68 -6.34 4.32
N ASN A 96 7.49 -7.41 3.57
CA ASN A 96 8.51 -8.05 2.75
C ASN A 96 7.87 -8.49 1.44
N PHE A 97 8.21 -7.84 0.34
CA PHE A 97 7.75 -8.28 -0.98
C PHE A 97 8.71 -7.84 -2.08
N ARG A 98 8.59 -8.50 -3.24
CA ARG A 98 9.19 -8.04 -4.49
C ARG A 98 8.11 -7.37 -5.32
N GLU A 99 8.40 -6.21 -5.90
CA GLU A 99 7.45 -5.50 -6.76
C GLU A 99 6.92 -6.43 -7.87
N TRP A 100 5.61 -6.35 -8.10
CA TRP A 100 4.97 -7.09 -9.18
C TRP A 100 5.56 -6.65 -10.52
N ASN A 101 5.76 -7.61 -11.43
CA ASN A 101 6.40 -7.38 -12.73
C ASN A 101 7.84 -6.83 -12.65
N ALA A 102 8.56 -7.03 -11.54
CA ALA A 102 9.94 -6.58 -11.35
C ALA A 102 10.84 -6.89 -12.55
N GLY A 103 11.44 -5.85 -13.11
CA GLY A 103 12.27 -5.92 -14.31
C GLY A 103 12.17 -4.63 -15.14
N SER A 104 12.82 -4.64 -16.30
CA SER A 104 12.90 -3.47 -17.19
C SER A 104 11.55 -2.95 -17.68
N ALA A 105 10.50 -3.78 -17.61
CA ALA A 105 9.14 -3.39 -17.99
C ALA A 105 8.53 -2.31 -17.06
N ILE A 106 8.90 -2.30 -15.78
CA ILE A 106 8.39 -1.32 -14.80
C ILE A 106 9.43 -0.28 -14.40
N ASP A 107 10.72 -0.58 -14.59
CA ASP A 107 11.83 0.33 -14.34
C ASP A 107 13.10 -0.16 -15.05
N GLU A 108 13.55 0.58 -16.07
CA GLU A 108 14.69 0.20 -16.91
C GLU A 108 16.06 0.47 -16.27
N HIS A 109 16.10 1.24 -15.18
CA HIS A 109 17.35 1.67 -14.53
C HIS A 109 17.52 1.11 -13.11
N MET A 110 16.44 0.64 -12.49
CA MET A 110 16.48 0.01 -11.18
C MET A 110 17.25 -1.31 -11.23
N LYS A 111 18.17 -1.49 -10.27
CA LYS A 111 18.87 -2.76 -10.07
C LYS A 111 17.91 -3.86 -9.63
N TYR A 112 18.30 -5.11 -9.88
CA TYR A 112 17.47 -6.27 -9.54
C TYR A 112 17.04 -6.30 -8.06
N GLU A 113 17.92 -5.87 -7.16
CA GLU A 113 17.71 -5.78 -5.72
C GLU A 113 16.83 -4.58 -5.31
N GLY A 114 16.75 -3.54 -6.14
CA GLY A 114 15.94 -2.35 -5.87
C GLY A 114 14.44 -2.67 -5.81
N PHE A 115 14.00 -3.68 -6.56
CA PHE A 115 12.61 -4.15 -6.56
C PHE A 115 12.20 -4.90 -5.27
N ASN A 116 13.14 -5.20 -4.37
CA ASN A 116 12.84 -5.84 -3.09
C ASN A 116 12.54 -4.77 -2.04
N ILE A 117 11.30 -4.77 -1.55
CA ILE A 117 10.83 -3.84 -0.53
C ILE A 117 10.84 -4.55 0.83
N HIS A 118 11.51 -3.91 1.78
CA HIS A 118 11.60 -4.32 3.17
C HIS A 118 11.23 -3.14 4.06
N ILE A 119 10.32 -3.35 5.00
CA ILE A 119 9.92 -2.38 6.02
C ILE A 119 9.72 -3.14 7.32
N GLU A 120 10.29 -2.66 8.40
CA GLU A 120 10.23 -3.29 9.72
C GLU A 120 9.99 -2.27 10.82
N LEU A 121 9.41 -2.73 11.92
CA LEU A 121 9.26 -1.96 13.14
C LEU A 121 10.35 -2.37 14.12
N ASP A 122 11.20 -1.43 14.53
CA ASP A 122 12.07 -1.64 15.67
C ASP A 122 11.24 -1.54 16.96
N LEU A 123 11.00 -2.69 17.61
CA LEU A 123 10.22 -2.76 18.85
C LEU A 123 10.89 -2.06 20.04
N THR A 124 12.19 -1.77 19.95
CA THR A 124 12.93 -1.07 21.01
C THR A 124 12.65 0.43 20.96
N THR A 125 12.64 1.01 19.75
CA THR A 125 12.47 2.46 19.55
C THR A 125 11.05 2.85 19.15
N GLY A 126 10.25 1.91 18.65
CA GLY A 126 8.94 2.16 18.05
C GLY A 126 9.01 2.81 16.66
N LEU A 127 10.20 2.91 16.06
CA LEU A 127 10.40 3.53 14.76
C LEU A 127 10.32 2.52 13.63
N ILE A 128 9.80 2.96 12.49
CA ILE A 128 9.74 2.17 11.27
C ILE A 128 10.96 2.47 10.41
N THR A 129 11.70 1.42 10.06
CA THR A 129 12.82 1.46 9.12
C THR A 129 12.44 0.72 7.85
N GLY A 130 13.12 1.02 6.75
CA GLY A 130 12.86 0.30 5.51
C GLY A 130 13.57 0.89 4.30
N GLY A 131 13.51 0.13 3.21
CA GLY A 131 14.27 0.40 2.00
C GLY A 131 15.59 -0.36 1.94
N ASN A 132 16.37 -0.09 0.91
CA ASN A 132 17.71 -0.64 0.70
C ASN A 132 18.54 0.35 -0.15
N PRO A 133 19.86 0.18 -0.28
CA PRO A 133 20.72 1.11 -1.04
C PRO A 133 20.40 1.25 -2.54
N HIS A 134 19.45 0.47 -3.06
CA HIS A 134 19.06 0.42 -4.47
C HIS A 134 17.59 0.79 -4.69
N ASN A 135 16.89 1.31 -3.66
CA ASN A 135 15.53 1.82 -3.81
C ASN A 135 15.36 3.24 -3.27
N CYS A 136 14.35 3.93 -3.79
CA CYS A 136 14.01 5.31 -3.45
C CYS A 136 12.57 5.36 -2.94
N GLY A 137 12.33 4.75 -1.77
CA GLY A 137 11.00 4.70 -1.16
C GLY A 137 10.51 6.03 -0.57
N THR A 138 11.22 7.13 -0.81
CA THR A 138 10.90 8.48 -0.34
C THR A 138 10.69 9.39 -1.53
N TRP A 139 10.13 10.57 -1.29
CA TRP A 139 9.98 11.61 -2.31
C TRP A 139 11.30 12.15 -2.89
N MET A 140 12.42 11.95 -2.18
CA MET A 140 13.78 12.27 -2.64
C MET A 140 14.37 11.18 -3.52
#